data_AF-A0A1A2Y460-F1
#
_entry.id   AF-A0A1A2Y460-F1
#
_cell.length_a   1.000
_cell.length_b   1.000
_cell.length_c   1.000
_cell.angle_alpha   90.00
_cell.angle_beta   90.00
_cell.angle_gamma   90.00
#
_symmetry.space_group_name_H-M   'P 1'
#
loop_
_entity.id
_entity.type
_entity.pdbx_description
1 polymer ?
#
loop_
_entity_poly.entity_id
_entity_poly.type
_entity_poly.pdbx_seq_one_letter_code
_entity_poly.pdbx_strand_id
1 'polypeptide(L)' 'MPSLNITFTDEELAAVRAAAGEENVSLRVFAHRAVVSAASEHRRRVAEGAALIAQRSAELNRRLA' A
#
# COMPACT_ATOMS: atom_id res chain seq x y z
N MET A 1 -9.64 1.74 -20.67
CA MET A 1 -8.88 1.56 -19.41
C MET A 1 -9.84 1.73 -18.25
N PRO A 2 -9.82 0.87 -17.22
CA PRO A 2 -10.67 1.05 -16.04
C PRO A 2 -10.30 2.36 -15.32
N SER A 3 -11.30 3.07 -14.80
CA SER A 3 -11.15 4.35 -14.11
C SER A 3 -11.83 4.33 -12.76
N LEU A 4 -11.15 4.87 -11.75
CA LEU A 4 -11.69 5.08 -10.41
C LEU A 4 -11.92 6.59 -10.21
N ASN A 5 -13.16 6.98 -9.95
CA ASN A 5 -13.50 8.36 -9.58
C ASN A 5 -13.47 8.47 -8.06
N ILE A 6 -12.72 9.43 -7.54
CA ILE A 6 -12.56 9.67 -6.11
C ILE A 6 -12.79 11.17 -5.89
N THR A 7 -13.64 11.49 -4.93
CA THR A 7 -13.86 12.87 -4.51
C THR A 7 -12.93 13.19 -3.35
N PHE A 8 -12.30 14.36 -3.41
CA PHE A 8 -11.47 14.90 -2.34
C PHE A 8 -12.15 16.11 -1.74
N THR A 9 -11.93 16.37 -0.45
CA THR A 9 -12.15 17.72 0.07
C THR A 9 -11.10 18.68 -0.48
N ASP A 10 -11.34 19.98 -0.33
CA ASP A 10 -10.38 21.00 -0.80
C ASP A 10 -9.04 20.89 -0.06
N GLU A 11 -9.06 20.58 1.25
CA GLU A 11 -7.87 20.40 2.07
C GLU A 11 -7.07 19.18 1.64
N GLU A 12 -7.74 18.05 1.41
CA GLU A 12 -7.10 16.83 0.92
C GLU A 12 -6.46 17.07 -0.45
N LEU A 13 -7.18 17.74 -1.35
CA LEU A 13 -6.68 18.03 -2.69
C LEU A 13 -5.48 19.00 -2.66
N ALA A 14 -5.47 19.96 -1.74
CA ALA A 14 -4.33 20.85 -1.52
C ALA A 14 -3.10 20.08 -1.05
N ALA A 15 -3.25 19.16 -0.10
CA ALA A 15 -2.15 18.31 0.38
C ALA A 15 -1.59 17.42 -0.74
N VAL A 16 -2.46 16.78 -1.52
CA VAL A 16 -2.04 15.93 -2.65
C VAL A 16 -1.34 16.75 -3.74
N ARG A 17 -1.79 17.99 -4.00
CA ARG A 17 -1.12 18.90 -4.94
C ARG A 17 0.26 19.33 -4.48
N ALA A 18 0.41 19.66 -3.19
CA ALA A 18 1.70 20.02 -2.63
C ALA A 18 2.70 18.87 -2.78
N ALA A 19 2.32 17.66 -2.38
CA ALA A 19 3.17 16.47 -2.49
C ALA A 19 3.53 16.11 -3.95
N ALA A 20 2.57 16.22 -4.88
CA ALA A 20 2.85 16.01 -6.30
C ALA A 20 3.80 17.07 -6.87
N GLY A 21 3.70 18.31 -6.38
CA GLY A 21 4.60 19.42 -6.74
C GLY A 21 6.03 19.20 -6.26
N GLU A 22 6.22 18.68 -5.05
CA GLU A 22 7.54 18.31 -4.51
C GLU A 22 8.22 17.22 -5.36
N GLU A 23 7.45 16.25 -5.84
CA GLU A 23 7.94 15.17 -6.72
C GLU A 23 8.01 15.57 -8.21
N ASN A 24 7.55 16.77 -8.57
CA ASN A 24 7.49 17.29 -9.95
C ASN A 24 6.76 16.34 -10.91
N VAL A 25 5.67 15.72 -10.44
CA VAL A 25 4.82 14.80 -11.21
C VAL A 25 3.40 15.33 -11.30
N SER A 26 2.63 14.82 -12.26
CA SER A 26 1.21 15.17 -12.34
C SER A 26 0.42 14.57 -11.18
N LEU A 27 -0.62 15.28 -10.74
CA LEU A 27 -1.49 14.88 -9.64
C LEU A 27 -2.06 13.46 -9.81
N ARG A 28 -2.44 13.12 -11.05
CA ARG A 28 -3.00 11.81 -11.40
C ARG A 28 -1.96 10.70 -11.27
N VAL A 29 -0.72 10.96 -11.69
CA VAL A 29 0.37 9.99 -11.58
C VAL A 29 0.75 9.79 -10.12
N PHE A 30 0.82 10.87 -9.34
CA PHE A 30 1.06 10.82 -7.90
C PHE A 30 0.00 9.99 -7.18
N ALA A 31 -1.29 10.32 -7.37
CA ALA A 31 -2.40 9.59 -6.75
C ALA A 31 -2.42 8.10 -7.15
N HIS A 32 -2.19 7.80 -8.43
CA HIS A 32 -2.09 6.41 -8.90
C HIS A 32 -0.95 5.66 -8.20
N ARG A 33 0.24 6.26 -8.12
CA ARG A 33 1.40 5.65 -7.43
C ARG A 33 1.12 5.43 -5.95
N ALA A 34 0.53 6.41 -5.28
CA ALA A 34 0.17 6.30 -3.87
C ALA A 34 -0.80 5.14 -3.61
N VAL A 35 -1.86 5.00 -4.42
CA VAL A 35 -2.83 3.91 -4.30
C VAL A 35 -2.19 2.55 -4.58
N VAL A 36 -1.40 2.43 -5.64
CA VAL A 36 -0.72 1.18 -6.00
C VAL A 36 0.31 0.79 -4.94
N SER A 37 1.04 1.75 -4.40
CA SER A 37 2.00 1.56 -3.33
C SER A 37 1.28 1.07 -2.07
N ALA A 38 0.25 1.78 -1.60
CA ALA A 38 -0.53 1.38 -0.43
C ALA A 38 -1.13 -0.03 -0.56
N ALA A 39 -1.66 -0.38 -1.74
CA ALA A 39 -2.17 -1.72 -2.02
C ALA A 39 -1.08 -2.80 -2.00
N SER A 40 0.14 -2.46 -2.43
CA SER A 40 1.27 -3.39 -2.45
C SER A 40 1.92 -3.54 -1.09
N GLU A 41 2.03 -2.47 -0.31
CA GLU A 41 2.44 -2.48 1.10
C GLU A 41 1.51 -3.36 1.93
N HIS A 42 0.20 -3.25 1.74
CA HIS A 42 -0.78 -4.09 2.42
C HIS A 42 -0.54 -5.58 2.12
N ARG A 43 -0.34 -5.92 0.84
CA ARG A 43 0.00 -7.30 0.44
C ARG A 43 1.32 -7.77 1.04
N ARG A 44 2.34 -6.91 1.08
CA ARG A 44 3.65 -7.26 1.67
C ARG A 44 3.52 -7.55 3.16
N ARG A 45 2.84 -6.68 3.93
CA ARG A 45 2.61 -6.89 5.37
C ARG A 45 1.85 -8.18 5.67
N VAL A 46 0.84 -8.50 4.85
CA VAL A 46 0.09 -9.76 4.97
C VAL A 46 0.99 -10.96 4.68
N ALA A 47 1.81 -10.90 3.62
CA ALA A 47 2.75 -11.97 3.28
C ALA A 47 3.83 -12.18 4.36
N GLU A 48 4.38 -11.10 4.92
CA GLU A 48 5.32 -11.15 6.04
C GLU A 48 4.69 -11.78 7.29
N GLY A 49 3.45 -11.40 7.62
CA GLY A 49 2.70 -12.01 8.71
C GLY A 49 2.42 -13.51 8.49
N ALA A 50 2.05 -13.90 7.27
CA ALA A 50 1.83 -15.28 6.91
C ALA A 50 3.14 -16.12 6.96
N ALA A 51 4.26 -15.55 6.54
CA ALA A 51 5.57 -16.19 6.63
C ALA A 51 6.01 -16.42 8.08
N LEU A 52 5.74 -15.46 8.97
CA LEU A 52 6.02 -15.60 10.40
C LEU A 52 5.19 -16.73 11.02
N ILE A 53 3.89 -16.81 10.70
CA ILE A 53 3.01 -17.88 11.18
C ILE A 53 3.49 -19.24 10.65
N ALA A 54 3.80 -19.34 9.36
CA ALA A 54 4.29 -20.59 8.76
C ALA A 54 5.61 -21.08 9.41
N GLN A 55 6.55 -20.17 9.70
CA GLN A 55 7.79 -20.50 10.41
C GLN A 55 7.51 -21.01 11.82
N ARG A 56 6.62 -20.34 12.56
CA ARG A 56 6.24 -20.75 13.93
C ARG A 56 5.52 -22.10 13.94
N SER A 57 4.62 -22.35 12.99
CA SER A 57 3.93 -23.65 12.85
C SER A 57 4.90 -24.77 12.49
N ALA A 58 5.88 -24.52 11.60
CA ALA A 58 6.91 -25.51 11.25
C ALA A 58 7.90 -25.79 12.40
N GLU A 59 8.16 -24.80 13.26
CA GLU A 59 8.95 -24.97 14.48
C GLU A 59 8.18 -25.80 15.52
N LEU A 60 6.89 -25.52 15.73
CA LEU A 60 6.03 -26.27 16.64
C LEU A 60 5.83 -27.73 16.20
N ASN A 61 5.56 -27.97 14.91
CA ASN A 61 5.43 -29.33 14.38
C ASN A 61 6.71 -30.17 14.55
N ARG A 62 7.89 -29.53 14.51
CA ARG A 62 9.17 -30.22 14.78
C ARG A 62 9.39 -30.54 16.26
N ARG A 63 8.72 -29.85 17.18
CA ARG A 63 8.82 -30.09 18.63
C ARG A 63 7.78 -31.07 19.16
N LEU A 64 6.69 -31.25 18.42
CA LEU A 64 5.57 -32.12 18.77
C LEU A 64 5.64 -33.50 18.08
N ALA A 65 6.62 -33.71 17.19
CA ALA A 65 6.93 -34.99 16.54
C ALA A 65 8.16 -35.63 17.19
#